data_AF-T1AI78-F1
#
_entry.id   AF-T1AI78-F1
#
_cell.length_a   1.000
_cell.length_b   1.000
_cell.length_c   1.000
_cell.angle_alpha   90.00
_cell.angle_beta   90.00
_cell.angle_gamma   90.00
#
_symmetry.space_group_name_H-M   'P 1'
#
loop_
_entity.id
_entity.type
_entity.pdbx_description
1 polymer ?
#
loop_
_entity_poly.entity_id
_entity_poly.type
_entity_poly.pdbx_seq_one_letter_code
_entity_poly.pdbx_strand_id
1 'polypeptide(L)'
;MILQDGVRRMLTEQEDAYWYLTVMNENYAHPDMPEGVAEHIVRGMYLFRDAGQNGRDSGKAKGKGKSDAAPRVQLLGSGTIFREVIAAAELLDKDFGVKADLWSCPSFTELAREGMDC
;
A
#
# COMPACT_ATOMS: atom_id res chain seq x y z
N MET A 1 -6.29 10.39 11.25
CA MET A 1 -5.38 10.85 10.17
C MET A 1 -6.11 11.33 8.91
N ILE A 2 -6.75 10.51 8.07
CA ILE A 2 -7.57 11.05 6.94
C ILE A 2 -8.71 11.95 7.46
N LEU A 3 -9.47 11.46 8.44
CA LEU A 3 -10.52 12.26 9.09
C LEU A 3 -9.95 13.50 9.79
N GLN A 4 -8.79 13.35 10.44
CA GLN A 4 -8.12 14.46 11.14
C GLN A 4 -7.64 15.52 10.16
N ASP A 5 -7.12 15.11 9.01
CA ASP A 5 -6.69 15.98 7.92
C ASP A 5 -7.87 16.75 7.34
N GLY A 6 -8.97 16.05 7.00
CA GLY A 6 -10.18 16.69 6.50
C GLY A 6 -10.78 17.69 7.50
N VAL A 7 -10.83 17.34 8.79
CA VAL A 7 -11.31 18.26 9.83
C VAL A 7 -10.41 19.49 9.95
N ARG A 8 -9.08 19.33 9.91
CA ARG A 8 -8.14 20.46 9.94
C ARG A 8 -8.32 21.38 8.73
N ARG A 9 -8.32 20.82 7.51
CA ARG A 9 -8.42 21.58 6.26
C ARG A 9 -9.75 22.34 6.15
N MET A 10 -10.86 21.68 6.48
CA MET A 10 -12.19 22.32 6.43
C MET A 10 -12.39 23.33 7.57
N LEU A 11 -12.11 22.95 8.82
CA LEU A 11 -12.54 23.77 9.98
C LEU A 11 -11.50 24.80 10.41
N THR A 12 -10.21 24.48 10.28
CA THR A 12 -9.12 25.36 10.74
C THR A 12 -8.59 26.21 9.60
N GLU A 13 -8.31 25.58 8.46
CA GLU A 13 -7.69 26.24 7.30
C GLU A 13 -8.71 26.86 6.35
N GLN A 14 -10.01 26.58 6.56
CA GLN A 14 -11.11 27.15 5.78
C GLN A 14 -11.00 26.83 4.28
N GLU A 15 -10.53 25.63 3.94
CA GLU A 15 -10.54 25.15 2.57
C GLU A 15 -11.97 24.77 2.14
N ASP A 16 -12.41 25.30 0.99
CA ASP A 16 -13.70 24.99 0.37
C ASP A 16 -13.67 23.58 -0.26
N ALA A 17 -13.74 22.57 0.59
CA ALA A 17 -13.73 21.16 0.20
C ALA A 17 -14.64 20.31 1.10
N TYR A 18 -15.01 19.12 0.62
CA TYR A 18 -15.69 18.11 1.43
C TYR A 18 -15.07 16.74 1.17
N TRP A 19 -15.10 15.87 2.18
CA TRP A 19 -14.51 14.53 2.11
C TRP A 19 -15.60 13.48 1.91
N TYR A 20 -15.34 12.54 1.00
CA TYR A 20 -16.14 11.32 0.82
C TYR A 20 -15.32 10.12 1.31
N LEU A 21 -15.82 9.42 2.32
CA LEU A 21 -15.17 8.23 2.88
C LEU A 21 -16.05 7.01 2.69
N THR A 22 -15.52 5.99 2.02
CA THR A 22 -16.13 4.66 1.98
C THR A 22 -15.62 3.86 3.18
N VAL A 23 -16.54 3.51 4.08
CA VAL A 23 -16.27 2.64 5.23
C VAL A 23 -16.91 1.27 5.00
N MET A 24 -16.32 0.24 5.60
CA MET A 24 -16.66 -1.15 5.31
C MET A 24 -17.25 -1.81 6.57
N ASN A 25 -18.16 -2.76 6.37
CA ASN A 25 -18.86 -3.48 7.46
C ASN A 25 -18.22 -4.83 7.81
N GLU A 26 -17.05 -5.14 7.26
CA GLU A 26 -16.34 -6.38 7.52
C GLU A 26 -15.31 -6.19 8.63
N ASN A 27 -15.35 -7.06 9.65
CA ASN A 27 -14.40 -7.04 10.75
C ASN A 27 -13.15 -7.85 10.39
N TYR A 28 -11.97 -7.25 10.55
CA TYR A 28 -10.69 -7.93 10.40
C TYR A 28 -9.64 -7.28 11.30
N ALA A 29 -8.48 -7.94 11.43
CA ALA A 29 -7.36 -7.38 12.18
C ALA A 29 -6.79 -6.17 11.44
N HIS A 30 -6.90 -5.00 12.06
CA HIS A 30 -6.26 -3.79 11.55
C HIS A 30 -4.82 -3.75 12.06
N PRO A 31 -3.81 -3.76 11.17
CA PRO A 31 -2.42 -3.65 11.58
C PRO A 31 -2.13 -2.24 12.12
N ASP A 32 -1.06 -2.13 12.90
CA ASP A 32 -0.54 -0.83 13.32
C ASP A 32 -0.12 -0.01 12.10
N MET A 33 -0.30 1.30 12.20
CA MET A 33 0.17 2.23 11.18
C MET A 33 1.70 2.26 11.18
N PRO A 34 2.37 2.02 10.04
CA PRO A 34 3.83 2.17 9.95
C PRO A 34 4.28 3.59 10.32
N GLU A 35 5.50 3.73 10.84
CA GLU A 35 6.06 5.05 11.13
C GLU A 35 6.30 5.84 9.84
N GLY A 36 6.00 7.14 9.86
CA GLY A 36 6.29 8.06 8.75
C GLY A 36 5.35 7.98 7.54
N VAL A 37 4.37 7.07 7.48
CA VAL A 37 3.47 6.94 6.31
C VAL A 37 2.24 7.85 6.35
N ALA A 38 2.14 8.68 7.38
CA ALA A 38 0.92 9.44 7.65
C ALA A 38 0.53 10.39 6.50
N GLU A 39 1.51 11.15 6.00
CA GLU A 39 1.32 12.05 4.87
C GLU A 39 0.99 11.28 3.58
N HIS A 40 1.65 10.14 3.36
CA HIS A 40 1.45 9.31 2.17
C HIS A 40 0.04 8.71 2.08
N ILE A 41 -0.53 8.32 3.21
CA ILE A 41 -1.94 7.87 3.27
C ILE A 41 -2.91 9.01 2.91
N VAL A 42 -2.63 10.25 3.35
CA VAL A 42 -3.45 11.42 2.96
C VAL A 42 -3.32 11.71 1.47
N ARG A 43 -2.11 11.61 0.92
CA ARG A 43 -1.83 11.76 -0.53
C ARG A 43 -2.43 10.67 -1.41
N GLY A 44 -2.82 9.53 -0.82
CA GLY A 44 -3.60 8.50 -1.49
C GLY A 44 -2.91 7.16 -1.70
N MET A 45 -1.62 7.02 -1.38
CA MET A 45 -0.88 5.76 -1.50
C MET A 45 0.34 5.69 -0.58
N TYR A 46 0.59 4.52 0.03
CA TYR A 46 1.84 4.22 0.75
C TYR A 46 2.27 2.77 0.54
N LEU A 47 3.57 2.51 0.67
CA LEU A 47 4.14 1.17 0.63
C LEU A 47 3.82 0.45 1.94
N PHE A 48 2.96 -0.57 1.85
CA PHE A 48 2.55 -1.39 2.98
C PHE A 48 3.57 -2.48 3.31
N ARG A 49 4.10 -3.15 2.28
CA ARG A 49 5.11 -4.20 2.44
C ARG A 49 6.09 -4.19 1.28
N ASP A 50 7.37 -4.05 1.60
CA ASP A 50 8.48 -4.22 0.67
C ASP A 50 8.87 -5.70 0.59
N ALA A 51 8.83 -6.28 -0.61
CA ALA A 51 9.22 -7.67 -0.83
C ALA A 51 10.72 -7.93 -0.58
N GLY A 52 11.53 -6.87 -0.50
CA GLY A 52 12.98 -6.93 -0.25
C GLY A 52 13.41 -6.85 1.21
N GLN A 53 12.53 -6.47 2.16
CA GLN A 53 12.89 -6.31 3.57
C GLN A 53 12.64 -7.56 4.42
N ASN A 54 11.71 -8.43 4.03
CA ASN A 54 11.47 -9.71 4.68
C ASN A 54 12.38 -10.80 4.10
N GLY A 55 13.68 -10.66 4.35
CA GLY A 55 14.63 -11.75 4.25
C GLY A 55 14.39 -12.76 5.38
N ARG A 56 13.45 -13.68 5.20
CA ARG A 56 13.48 -14.98 5.91
C ARG A 56 13.31 -16.08 4.89
N ASP A 57 14.41 -16.79 4.66
CA ASP A 57 14.50 -18.13 4.10
C ASP A 57 14.01 -18.35 2.65
N SER A 58 14.60 -17.65 1.69
CA SER A 58 15.02 -18.34 0.47
C SER A 58 16.50 -18.68 0.64
N GLY A 59 16.75 -19.97 0.86
CA GLY A 59 18.06 -20.50 1.23
C GLY A 59 19.18 -19.98 0.36
N LYS A 60 20.37 -19.82 0.99
CA LYS A 60 21.67 -19.60 0.34
C LYS A 60 21.71 -20.16 -1.08
N ALA A 61 21.49 -19.30 -2.08
CA ALA A 61 22.01 -19.53 -3.41
C ALA A 61 23.53 -19.28 -3.35
N LYS A 62 24.26 -20.25 -2.77
CA LYS A 62 25.69 -20.41 -2.99
C LYS A 62 25.85 -20.82 -4.45
N GLY A 63 26.03 -19.85 -5.34
CA GLY A 63 26.36 -20.17 -6.72
C GLY A 63 26.28 -18.99 -7.67
N LYS A 64 27.45 -18.44 -8.00
CA LYS A 64 27.85 -17.90 -9.30
C LYS A 64 26.89 -16.95 -10.04
N GLY A 65 27.35 -15.71 -10.20
CA GLY A 65 27.11 -14.93 -11.42
C GLY A 65 25.92 -13.98 -11.36
N LYS A 66 26.12 -12.79 -11.90
CA LYS A 66 25.12 -11.74 -12.09
C LYS A 66 24.04 -12.19 -13.09
N SER A 67 22.96 -12.84 -12.66
CA SER A 67 21.65 -12.92 -13.36
C SER A 67 20.78 -14.02 -12.76
N ASP A 68 19.82 -13.65 -11.90
CA ASP A 68 18.52 -14.33 -11.71
C ASP A 68 17.87 -13.77 -10.42
N ALA A 69 17.56 -12.47 -10.46
CA ALA A 69 16.68 -11.90 -9.44
C ALA A 69 15.27 -12.46 -9.69
N ALA A 70 14.63 -13.00 -8.65
CA ALA A 70 13.24 -13.45 -8.75
C ALA A 70 12.36 -12.35 -9.37
N PRO A 71 11.44 -12.69 -10.28
CA PRO A 71 10.53 -11.72 -10.90
C PRO A 71 9.78 -10.95 -9.81
N ARG A 72 9.73 -9.61 -9.95
CA ARG A 72 9.13 -8.71 -8.97
C ARG A 72 7.94 -7.97 -9.59
N VAL A 73 6.82 -7.92 -8.87
CA VAL A 73 5.59 -7.23 -9.28
C VAL A 73 5.14 -6.23 -8.21
N GLN A 74 4.28 -5.30 -8.63
CA GLN A 74 3.65 -4.29 -7.77
C GLN A 74 2.17 -4.64 -7.67
N LEU A 75 1.68 -4.87 -6.45
CA LEU A 75 0.25 -5.09 -6.21
C LEU A 75 -0.33 -3.91 -5.44
N LEU A 76 -1.41 -3.36 -5.98
CA LEU A 76 -2.09 -2.20 -5.44
C LEU A 76 -3.50 -2.61 -5.02
N GLY A 77 -3.98 -2.09 -3.89
CA GLY A 77 -5.37 -2.32 -3.47
C GLY A 77 -5.84 -1.33 -2.41
N SER A 78 -7.16 -1.30 -2.22
CA SER A 78 -7.83 -0.35 -1.34
C SER A 78 -9.05 -0.98 -0.66
N GLY A 79 -9.44 -0.48 0.52
CA GLY A 79 -10.59 -1.03 1.25
C GLY A 79 -10.44 -2.53 1.58
N THR A 80 -11.54 -3.27 1.52
CA THR A 80 -11.55 -4.71 1.87
C THR A 80 -10.76 -5.58 0.90
N ILE A 81 -10.69 -5.22 -0.38
CA ILE A 81 -9.99 -6.05 -1.38
C ILE A 81 -8.47 -6.09 -1.13
N PHE A 82 -7.94 -5.16 -0.34
CA PHE A 82 -6.51 -5.17 0.00
C PHE A 82 -6.08 -6.45 0.74
N ARG A 83 -7.00 -7.14 1.43
CA ARG A 83 -6.73 -8.44 2.03
C ARG A 83 -6.49 -9.53 0.99
N GLU A 84 -7.25 -9.53 -0.10
CA GLU A 84 -7.05 -10.43 -1.22
C GLU A 84 -5.73 -10.14 -1.94
N VAL A 85 -5.32 -8.87 -1.99
CA VAL A 85 -4.01 -8.47 -2.51
C VAL A 85 -2.86 -9.03 -1.65
N ILE A 86 -2.99 -9.01 -0.33
CA ILE A 86 -2.02 -9.63 0.59
C ILE A 86 -1.94 -11.14 0.34
N ALA A 87 -3.10 -11.82 0.24
CA ALA A 87 -3.17 -13.25 -0.03
C ALA A 87 -2.56 -13.61 -1.40
N ALA A 88 -2.83 -12.80 -2.44
CA ALA A 88 -2.26 -12.98 -3.77
C ALA A 88 -0.73 -12.86 -3.76
N ALA A 89 -0.16 -11.93 -2.98
CA ALA A 89 1.30 -11.83 -2.85
C ALA A 89 1.93 -13.07 -2.19
N GLU A 90 1.24 -13.68 -1.20
CA GLU A 90 1.72 -14.93 -0.61
C GLU A 90 1.64 -16.10 -1.60
N LEU A 91 0.58 -16.17 -2.39
CA LEU A 91 0.39 -17.18 -3.43
C LEU A 91 1.45 -17.05 -4.53
N LEU A 92 1.71 -15.82 -4.98
CA LEU A 92 2.75 -15.52 -5.98
C LEU A 92 4.14 -15.95 -5.51
N ASP A 93 4.47 -15.74 -4.23
CA ASP A 93 5.77 -16.14 -3.69
C ASP A 93 5.88 -17.67 -3.55
N LYS A 94 4.84 -18.32 -2.99
CA LYS A 94 4.84 -19.77 -2.70
C LYS A 94 4.80 -20.63 -3.97
N ASP A 95 3.93 -20.28 -4.92
CA ASP A 95 3.60 -21.15 -6.05
C ASP A 95 4.39 -20.79 -7.31
N PHE A 96 4.81 -19.52 -7.44
CA PHE A 96 5.45 -18.99 -8.65
C PHE A 96 6.84 -18.41 -8.41
N GLY A 97 7.29 -18.28 -7.16
CA GLY A 97 8.56 -17.64 -6.82
C GLY A 97 8.62 -16.16 -7.22
N VAL A 98 7.47 -15.50 -7.35
CA VAL A 98 7.34 -14.09 -7.74
C VAL A 98 7.25 -13.24 -6.48
N LYS A 99 8.15 -12.26 -6.34
CA LYS A 99 8.13 -11.31 -5.22
C LYS A 99 7.17 -10.16 -5.51
N ALA A 100 6.40 -9.73 -4.50
CA ALA A 100 5.37 -8.70 -4.68
C ALA A 100 5.46 -7.61 -3.61
N ASP A 101 5.62 -6.37 -4.06
CA ASP A 101 5.45 -5.19 -3.22
C ASP A 101 3.98 -4.85 -3.10
N LEU A 102 3.57 -4.53 -1.88
CA LEU A 102 2.18 -4.22 -1.58
C LEU A 102 2.01 -2.73 -1.34
N TRP A 103 1.14 -2.10 -2.12
CA TRP A 103 0.78 -0.69 -1.98
C TRP A 103 -0.66 -0.58 -1.52
N SER A 104 -0.86 0.09 -0.40
CA SER A 104 -2.18 0.44 0.07
C SER A 104 -2.56 1.81 -0.50
N CYS A 105 -3.67 1.86 -1.22
CA CYS A 105 -4.13 3.01 -1.99
C CYS A 105 -5.45 3.57 -1.44
N PRO A 106 -5.45 4.30 -0.30
CA PRO A 106 -6.66 4.86 0.29
C PRO A 106 -7.44 5.81 -0.63
N SER A 107 -6.81 6.45 -1.62
CA SER A 107 -7.50 7.28 -2.61
C SER A 107 -6.81 7.23 -3.97
N PHE A 108 -7.37 6.49 -4.92
CA PHE A 108 -6.94 6.55 -6.32
C PHE A 108 -7.29 7.88 -6.99
N THR A 109 -8.34 8.56 -6.54
CA THR A 109 -8.76 9.85 -7.10
C THR A 109 -7.75 10.95 -6.81
N GLU A 110 -7.21 11.01 -5.59
CA GLU A 110 -6.18 12.01 -5.25
C GLU A 110 -4.90 11.76 -6.04
N LEU A 111 -4.47 10.49 -6.19
CA LEU A 111 -3.32 10.13 -7.02
C LEU A 111 -3.52 10.53 -8.49
N ALA A 112 -4.72 10.34 -9.03
CA ALA A 112 -5.03 10.72 -10.41
C ALA A 112 -5.02 12.24 -10.60
N ARG A 113 -5.54 13.01 -9.63
CA ARG A 113 -5.48 14.47 -9.64
C ARG A 113 -4.04 14.96 -9.61
N GLU A 114 -3.24 14.47 -8.67
CA GLU A 114 -1.81 14.80 -8.57
C GLU A 114 -1.07 14.51 -9.89
N GLY A 115 -1.36 13.35 -10.52
CA GLY A 115 -0.77 12.99 -11.80
C GLY A 115 -1.21 13.85 -13.00
N MET A 116 -2.37 14.49 -12.95
CA MET A 116 -2.87 15.39 -14.00
C MET A 116 -2.39 16.84 -13.83
N ASP A 117 -2.06 17.24 -12.61
CA ASP A 117 -1.57 18.60 -12.29
C ASP A 117 -0.08 18.81 -12.67
N CYS A 118 0.55 17.82 -13.33
CA CYS A 118 1.96 17.80 -13.77
C CYS A 118 2.20 18.48 -15.12
#